data_AF-A0A2E6KG28-F1
#
_entry.id   AF-A0A2E6KG28-F1
#
_cell.length_a   1.000
_cell.length_b   1.000
_cell.length_c   1.000
_cell.angle_alpha   90.00
_cell.angle_beta   90.00
_cell.angle_gamma   90.00
#
_symmetry.space_group_name_H-M   'P 1'
#
loop_
_entity.id
_entity.type
_entity.pdbx_description
1 polymer ?
#
loop_
_entity_poly.entity_id
_entity_poly.type
_entity_poly.pdbx_seq_one_letter_code
_entity_poly.pdbx_strand_id
1 'polypeptide(L)'
;MNRIDDRFISTKMTLDGSKFLEKSIYNGPNGEINLSSDYEAIKWIKNNIVKVPIIIEGNGPLYSWSSRFSIYTGLPSVIGWDWHQVQQRGYDRSLINDRINDVDEFYSTDKIEKKIEIIDKYNVNLIVVGRLEKNKYPNSGLKNLKANKYFEVIYENEETIILEVINE
;
A
#
# COMPACT_ATOMS: atom_id res chain seq x y z
N MET A 1 14.00 27.55 16.28
CA MET A 1 13.28 26.34 15.83
C MET A 1 14.28 25.46 15.13
N ASN A 2 14.59 24.28 15.66
CA ASN A 2 15.51 23.34 15.05
C ASN A 2 14.70 22.37 14.19
N ARG A 3 15.20 22.02 12.99
CA ARG A 3 14.56 21.02 12.10
C ARG A 3 14.43 19.64 12.75
N ILE A 4 15.18 19.37 13.82
CA ILE A 4 15.05 18.16 14.65
C ILE A 4 13.70 18.13 15.38
N ASP A 5 13.17 19.29 15.79
CA ASP A 5 11.91 19.41 16.52
C ASP A 5 10.68 19.14 15.62
N ASP A 6 10.86 19.24 14.30
CA ASP A 6 9.82 18.98 13.28
C ASP A 6 9.65 17.48 12.95
N ARG A 7 10.42 16.58 13.57
CA ARG A 7 10.35 15.14 13.30
C ARG A 7 9.06 14.53 13.84
N PHE A 8 8.54 13.51 13.16
CA PHE A 8 7.45 12.67 13.67
C PHE A 8 7.74 12.13 15.08
N ILE A 9 8.96 11.64 15.29
CA ILE A 9 9.49 11.20 16.58
C ILE A 9 11.00 11.46 16.65
N SER A 10 11.54 11.52 17.87
CA SER A 10 13.00 11.54 18.07
C SER A 10 13.59 10.14 17.89
N THR A 11 14.60 10.03 17.03
CA THR A 11 15.36 8.81 16.75
C THR A 11 16.86 9.07 16.94
N LYS A 12 17.63 8.00 17.22
CA LYS A 12 19.11 8.07 17.18
C LYS A 12 19.57 8.39 15.75
N MET A 13 20.71 9.06 15.62
CA MET A 13 21.32 9.33 14.31
C MET A 13 21.61 8.01 13.58
N THR A 14 21.23 7.94 12.31
CA THR A 14 21.33 6.74 11.47
C THR A 14 21.33 7.12 9.99
N LEU A 15 21.87 6.26 9.13
CA LEU A 15 21.74 6.36 7.67
C LEU A 15 20.43 5.75 7.15
N ASP A 16 19.69 5.04 8.00
CA ASP A 16 18.40 4.45 7.67
C ASP A 16 17.26 5.45 7.92
N GLY A 17 16.85 6.13 6.85
CA GLY A 17 15.75 7.10 6.87
C GLY A 17 14.38 6.52 7.23
N SER A 18 14.23 5.20 7.22
CA SER A 18 12.97 4.52 7.59
C SER A 18 12.82 4.25 9.08
N LYS A 19 13.84 4.54 9.90
CA LYS A 19 13.83 4.23 11.34
C LYS A 19 12.73 4.88 12.17
N PHE A 20 12.15 5.99 11.70
CA PHE A 20 11.03 6.60 12.42
C PHE A 20 9.78 5.70 12.39
N LEU A 21 9.61 4.88 11.34
CA LEU A 21 8.47 3.99 11.19
C LEU A 21 8.35 2.96 12.31
N GLU A 22 9.47 2.60 12.96
CA GLU A 22 9.49 1.62 14.06
C GLU A 22 8.60 1.99 15.24
N LYS A 23 8.34 3.28 15.46
CA LYS A 23 7.61 3.77 16.65
C LYS A 23 6.64 4.90 16.36
N SER A 24 6.57 5.37 15.10
CA SER A 24 5.71 6.48 14.75
C SER A 24 4.26 6.04 14.65
N ILE A 25 3.41 6.91 15.16
CA ILE A 25 1.98 6.87 14.98
C ILE A 25 1.62 7.99 14.00
N TYR A 26 1.00 7.65 12.89
CA TYR A 26 0.53 8.61 11.89
C TYR A 26 -0.96 8.87 12.08
N ASN A 27 -1.31 10.14 12.28
CA ASN A 27 -2.70 10.60 12.36
C ASN A 27 -3.20 10.95 10.95
N GLY A 28 -3.75 9.95 10.27
CA GLY A 28 -4.22 10.07 8.89
C GLY A 28 -5.66 10.56 8.76
N PRO A 29 -6.09 10.87 7.53
CA PRO A 29 -7.44 11.36 7.26
C PRO A 29 -8.56 10.37 7.63
N ASN A 30 -8.26 9.07 7.65
CA ASN A 30 -9.23 8.01 7.96
C ASN A 30 -8.96 7.36 9.33
N GLY A 31 -8.07 7.92 10.14
CA GLY A 31 -7.73 7.41 11.46
C GLY A 31 -6.24 7.17 11.66
N GLU A 32 -5.92 6.74 12.88
CA GLU A 32 -4.56 6.47 13.33
C GLU A 32 -3.98 5.22 12.65
N ILE A 33 -2.68 5.28 12.34
CA ILE A 33 -1.91 4.19 11.76
C ILE A 33 -0.62 4.02 12.57
N ASN A 34 -0.43 2.84 13.16
CA ASN A 34 0.86 2.45 13.72
C ASN A 34 1.80 2.02 12.60
N LEU A 35 2.84 2.80 12.33
CA LEU A 35 3.71 2.59 11.17
C LEU A 35 4.61 1.36 11.30
N SER A 36 4.73 0.77 12.50
CA SER A 36 5.63 -0.35 12.75
C SER A 36 5.20 -1.62 12.00
N SER A 37 3.89 -1.84 11.85
CA SER A 37 3.37 -3.03 11.13
C SER A 37 3.67 -2.96 9.64
N ASP A 38 3.52 -1.79 9.02
CA ASP A 38 3.94 -1.60 7.63
C ASP A 38 5.46 -1.69 7.48
N TYR A 39 6.22 -1.15 8.43
CA TYR A 39 7.68 -1.22 8.42
C TYR A 39 8.22 -2.65 8.43
N GLU A 40 7.69 -3.51 9.31
CA GLU A 40 8.10 -4.92 9.36
C GLU A 40 7.68 -5.67 8.09
N ALA A 41 6.52 -5.36 7.51
CA ALA A 41 6.09 -5.93 6.23
C ALA A 41 6.98 -5.48 5.05
N ILE A 42 7.34 -4.19 5.00
CA ILE A 42 8.27 -3.61 4.01
C ILE A 42 9.65 -4.28 4.11
N LYS A 43 10.17 -4.45 5.33
CA LYS A 43 11.42 -5.18 5.56
C LYS A 43 11.33 -6.62 5.08
N TRP A 44 10.22 -7.30 5.38
CA TRP A 44 10.00 -8.66 4.93
C TRP A 44 10.02 -8.74 3.39
N ILE A 45 9.33 -7.84 2.68
CA ILE A 45 9.37 -7.79 1.22
C ILE A 45 10.81 -7.64 0.73
N LYS A 46 11.56 -6.67 1.25
CA LYS A 46 12.94 -6.40 0.82
C LYS A 46 13.89 -7.59 1.03
N ASN A 47 13.61 -8.44 2.02
CA ASN A 47 14.46 -9.58 2.35
C ASN A 47 14.04 -10.88 1.64
N ASN A 48 12.77 -11.01 1.23
CA ASN A 48 12.23 -12.29 0.75
C ASN A 48 11.77 -12.26 -0.72
N ILE A 49 11.42 -11.08 -1.25
CA ILE A 49 10.93 -10.93 -2.62
C ILE A 49 12.10 -10.57 -3.54
N VAL A 50 12.55 -11.55 -4.33
CA VAL A 50 13.70 -11.41 -5.24
C VAL A 50 13.29 -10.87 -6.62
N LYS A 51 12.09 -11.22 -7.08
CA LYS A 51 11.52 -10.70 -8.33
C LYS A 51 11.02 -9.26 -8.12
N VAL A 52 10.62 -8.59 -9.19
CA VAL A 52 9.99 -7.26 -9.15
C VAL A 52 8.48 -7.39 -9.44
N PRO A 53 7.68 -7.90 -8.49
CA PRO A 53 6.24 -8.01 -8.66
C PRO A 53 5.58 -6.64 -8.74
N ILE A 54 4.44 -6.58 -9.43
CA ILE A 54 3.52 -5.44 -9.36
C ILE A 54 2.65 -5.58 -8.12
N ILE A 55 2.58 -4.52 -7.32
CA ILE A 55 1.76 -4.49 -6.12
C ILE A 55 0.48 -3.69 -6.35
N ILE A 56 -0.57 -4.03 -5.61
CA ILE A 56 -1.70 -3.15 -5.35
C ILE A 56 -1.69 -2.78 -3.86
N GLU A 57 -1.75 -1.48 -3.59
CA GLU A 57 -1.86 -0.91 -2.25
C GLU A 57 -2.88 0.24 -2.28
N GLY A 58 -3.49 0.54 -1.13
CA GLY A 58 -4.51 1.59 -1.02
C GLY A 58 -3.95 2.98 -1.35
N ASN A 59 -4.73 3.74 -2.13
CA ASN A 59 -4.42 5.14 -2.41
C ASN A 59 -4.99 6.08 -1.32
N GLY A 60 -4.50 7.32 -1.23
CA GLY A 60 -4.99 8.33 -0.31
C GLY A 60 -4.66 9.75 -0.76
N PRO A 61 -5.12 10.78 -0.04
CA PRO A 61 -4.84 12.18 -0.35
C PRO A 61 -3.33 12.47 -0.45
N LEU A 62 -2.98 13.55 -1.15
CA LEU A 62 -1.60 14.02 -1.21
C LEU A 62 -1.03 14.23 0.20
N TYR A 63 0.25 13.90 0.38
CA TYR A 63 0.97 14.02 1.65
C TYR A 63 0.37 13.17 2.79
N SER A 64 -0.29 12.06 2.44
CA SER A 64 -0.72 11.05 3.40
C SER A 64 0.19 9.82 3.39
N TRP A 65 -0.06 8.86 4.29
CA TRP A 65 0.64 7.57 4.33
C TRP A 65 0.29 6.62 3.17
N SER A 66 -0.15 7.13 2.01
CA SER A 66 -0.42 6.34 0.80
C SER A 66 0.86 6.02 0.03
N SER A 67 0.80 5.06 -0.90
CA SER A 67 1.96 4.60 -1.71
C SER A 67 3.17 4.11 -0.90
N ARG A 68 3.01 3.78 0.39
CA ARG A 68 4.16 3.49 1.27
C ARG A 68 4.93 2.26 0.83
N PHE A 69 4.28 1.21 0.33
CA PHE A 69 4.98 -0.01 -0.05
C PHE A 69 5.85 0.24 -1.28
N SER A 70 5.30 0.86 -2.32
CA SER A 70 6.08 1.21 -3.53
C SER A 70 7.23 2.18 -3.21
N ILE A 71 7.01 3.17 -2.34
CA ILE A 71 8.05 4.13 -1.92
C ILE A 71 9.23 3.44 -1.22
N TYR A 72 8.98 2.54 -0.25
CA TYR A 72 10.06 1.97 0.57
C TYR A 72 10.66 0.67 0.01
N THR A 73 9.96 -0.02 -0.88
CA THR A 73 10.44 -1.27 -1.50
C THR A 73 11.00 -1.07 -2.91
N GLY A 74 10.59 0.01 -3.60
CA GLY A 74 10.91 0.23 -5.01
C GLY A 74 10.11 -0.65 -5.98
N LEU A 75 9.13 -1.42 -5.49
CA LEU A 75 8.26 -2.23 -6.33
C LEU A 75 7.26 -1.34 -7.11
N PRO A 76 6.96 -1.67 -8.38
CA PRO A 76 5.93 -0.99 -9.13
C PRO A 76 4.54 -1.21 -8.52
N SER A 77 3.73 -0.15 -8.45
CA SER A 77 2.33 -0.20 -8.00
C SER A 77 1.37 0.15 -9.14
N VAL A 78 0.13 -0.33 -9.07
CA VAL A 78 -0.98 0.08 -9.96
C VAL A 78 -1.05 1.61 -10.05
N ILE A 79 -0.98 2.28 -8.89
CA ILE A 79 -0.85 3.73 -8.78
C ILE A 79 0.07 4.07 -7.60
N GLY A 80 1.14 4.81 -7.89
CA GLY A 80 1.98 5.43 -6.87
C GLY A 80 1.44 6.81 -6.50
N TRP A 81 2.32 7.74 -6.09
CA TRP A 81 1.88 9.10 -5.79
C TRP A 81 1.30 9.79 -7.05
N ASP A 82 0.00 10.02 -7.01
CA ASP A 82 -0.83 10.43 -8.14
C ASP A 82 -0.37 11.77 -8.73
N TRP A 83 0.01 12.74 -7.89
CA TRP A 83 0.42 14.05 -8.38
C TRP A 83 1.71 14.03 -9.21
N HIS A 84 2.69 13.18 -8.87
CA HIS A 84 3.88 13.00 -9.72
C HIS A 84 3.51 12.34 -11.05
N GLN A 85 2.54 11.42 -11.08
CA GLN A 85 2.03 10.84 -12.33
C GLN A 85 1.39 11.92 -13.21
N VAL A 86 0.58 12.81 -12.63
CA VAL A 86 -0.04 13.93 -13.37
C VAL A 86 1.02 14.84 -14.00
N GLN A 87 2.04 15.24 -13.23
CA GLN A 87 3.12 16.09 -13.74
C GLN A 87 3.91 15.43 -14.88
N GLN A 88 4.21 14.13 -14.76
CA GLN A 88 4.95 13.38 -15.78
C GLN A 88 4.15 13.14 -17.07
N ARG A 89 2.82 13.24 -17.01
CA ARG A 89 1.90 12.97 -18.13
C ARG A 89 1.26 14.22 -18.72
N GLY A 90 1.95 15.36 -18.62
CA GLY A 90 1.49 16.61 -19.22
C GLY A 90 0.17 17.11 -18.63
N TYR A 91 -0.10 16.79 -17.36
CA TYR A 91 -1.31 17.15 -16.62
C TYR A 91 -2.62 16.48 -17.08
N ASP A 92 -2.56 15.51 -17.99
CA ASP A 92 -3.70 14.64 -18.28
C ASP A 92 -3.93 13.69 -17.11
N ARG A 93 -5.10 13.82 -16.48
CA ARG A 93 -5.48 13.04 -15.30
C ARG A 93 -6.32 11.80 -15.61
N SER A 94 -6.79 11.62 -16.84
CA SER A 94 -7.72 10.54 -17.19
C SER A 94 -7.18 9.17 -16.76
N LEU A 95 -5.99 8.81 -17.22
CA LEU A 95 -5.32 7.56 -16.88
C LEU A 95 -5.02 7.42 -15.37
N ILE A 96 -4.69 8.52 -14.68
CA ILE A 96 -4.44 8.50 -13.23
C ILE A 96 -5.74 8.20 -12.48
N ASN A 97 -6.82 8.91 -12.83
CA ASN A 97 -8.12 8.75 -12.20
C ASN A 97 -8.67 7.34 -12.43
N ASP A 98 -8.51 6.77 -13.62
CA ASP A 98 -8.94 5.39 -13.91
C ASP A 98 -8.24 4.38 -13.01
N ARG A 99 -6.91 4.53 -12.81
CA ARG A 99 -6.15 3.67 -11.89
C ARG A 99 -6.57 3.85 -10.44
N ILE A 100 -6.83 5.08 -10.01
CA ILE A 100 -7.34 5.36 -8.65
C ILE A 100 -8.69 4.69 -8.45
N ASN A 101 -9.61 4.84 -9.41
CA ASN A 101 -10.94 4.25 -9.36
C ASN A 101 -10.87 2.71 -9.31
N ASP A 102 -9.98 2.09 -10.09
CA ASP A 102 -9.80 0.64 -10.06
C ASP A 102 -9.22 0.16 -8.72
N VAL A 103 -8.24 0.87 -8.14
CA VAL A 103 -7.73 0.54 -6.80
C VAL A 103 -8.83 0.67 -5.75
N ASP A 104 -9.63 1.73 -5.82
CA ASP A 104 -10.73 1.93 -4.87
C ASP A 104 -11.84 0.88 -5.04
N GLU A 105 -12.18 0.49 -6.27
CA GLU A 105 -13.11 -0.61 -6.56
C GLU A 105 -12.56 -1.94 -6.06
N PHE A 106 -11.27 -2.23 -6.31
CA PHE A 106 -10.63 -3.46 -5.85
C PHE A 106 -10.78 -3.67 -4.35
N TYR A 107 -10.53 -2.63 -3.53
CA TYR A 107 -10.64 -2.76 -2.08
C TYR A 107 -12.08 -2.61 -1.54
N SER A 108 -13.01 -2.05 -2.31
CA SER A 108 -14.39 -1.81 -1.86
C SER A 108 -15.38 -2.90 -2.23
N THR A 109 -15.22 -3.50 -3.41
CA THR A 109 -16.13 -4.51 -3.96
C THR A 109 -16.02 -5.84 -3.23
N ASP A 110 -17.13 -6.53 -3.02
CA ASP A 110 -17.18 -7.91 -2.48
C ASP A 110 -17.18 -8.98 -3.57
N LYS A 111 -17.32 -8.58 -4.85
CA LYS A 111 -17.33 -9.44 -6.02
C LYS A 111 -15.91 -9.86 -6.40
N ILE A 112 -15.63 -11.16 -6.32
CA ILE A 112 -14.29 -11.67 -6.64
C ILE A 112 -13.96 -11.48 -8.12
N GLU A 113 -14.94 -11.61 -9.01
CA GLU A 113 -14.76 -11.47 -10.45
C GLU A 113 -14.22 -10.08 -10.80
N LYS A 114 -14.70 -9.05 -10.10
CA LYS A 114 -14.24 -7.67 -10.32
C LYS A 114 -12.81 -7.45 -9.82
N LYS A 115 -12.45 -8.08 -8.70
CA LYS A 115 -11.06 -8.04 -8.19
C LYS A 115 -10.10 -8.70 -9.17
N ILE A 116 -10.48 -9.85 -9.74
CA ILE A 116 -9.68 -10.58 -10.73
C ILE A 116 -9.53 -9.76 -12.02
N GLU A 117 -10.60 -9.13 -12.52
CA GLU A 117 -10.52 -8.24 -13.69
C GLU A 117 -9.47 -7.13 -13.50
N ILE A 118 -9.41 -6.53 -12.30
CA ILE A 118 -8.45 -5.48 -11.96
C ILE A 118 -7.02 -6.04 -11.83
N ILE A 119 -6.88 -7.21 -11.20
CA ILE A 119 -5.59 -7.91 -11.08
C ILE A 119 -5.01 -8.19 -12.46
N ASP A 120 -5.81 -8.75 -13.37
CA ASP A 120 -5.39 -9.11 -14.72
C ASP A 120 -5.06 -7.86 -15.55
N LYS A 121 -5.89 -6.80 -15.44
CA LYS A 121 -5.67 -5.53 -16.13
C LYS A 121 -4.30 -4.93 -15.84
N TYR A 122 -3.80 -5.07 -14.60
CA TYR A 122 -2.54 -4.47 -14.17
C TYR A 122 -1.42 -5.49 -13.94
N ASN A 123 -1.67 -6.78 -14.16
CA ASN A 123 -0.76 -7.89 -13.82
C ASN A 123 -0.29 -7.84 -12.36
N VAL A 124 -1.21 -7.58 -11.43
CA VAL A 124 -0.92 -7.53 -9.99
C VAL A 124 -0.44 -8.90 -9.51
N ASN A 125 0.67 -8.93 -8.77
CA ASN A 125 1.20 -10.13 -8.16
C ASN A 125 1.06 -10.13 -6.64
N LEU A 126 1.16 -8.96 -5.99
CA LEU A 126 1.03 -8.85 -4.55
C LEU A 126 -0.06 -7.85 -4.16
N ILE A 127 -0.86 -8.21 -3.15
CA ILE A 127 -1.91 -7.38 -2.57
C ILE A 127 -1.50 -7.01 -1.16
N VAL A 128 -1.46 -5.71 -0.87
CA VAL A 128 -1.19 -5.19 0.47
C VAL A 128 -2.50 -4.87 1.18
N VAL A 129 -2.68 -5.36 2.41
CA VAL A 129 -3.79 -4.98 3.29
C VAL A 129 -3.23 -4.62 4.67
N GLY A 130 -3.01 -3.33 4.89
CA GLY A 130 -2.59 -2.77 6.17
C GLY A 130 -3.70 -1.98 6.87
N ARG A 131 -3.32 -1.24 7.90
CA ARG A 131 -4.23 -0.34 8.63
C ARG A 131 -4.79 0.78 7.76
N LEU A 132 -4.03 1.27 6.77
CA LEU A 132 -4.53 2.25 5.79
C LEU A 132 -5.76 1.70 5.06
N GLU A 133 -5.66 0.50 4.50
CA GLU A 133 -6.76 -0.12 3.76
C GLU A 133 -7.95 -0.40 4.68
N LYS A 134 -7.69 -0.92 5.90
CA LYS A 134 -8.71 -1.19 6.91
C LYS A 134 -9.46 0.06 7.39
N ASN A 135 -8.78 1.22 7.43
CA ASN A 135 -9.38 2.49 7.82
C ASN A 135 -10.17 3.14 6.67
N LYS A 136 -9.73 2.97 5.42
CA LYS A 136 -10.30 3.65 4.25
C LYS A 136 -11.48 2.88 3.62
N TYR A 137 -11.36 1.57 3.49
CA TYR A 137 -12.26 0.75 2.65
C TYR A 137 -13.26 -0.05 3.49
N PRO A 138 -14.45 -0.38 2.94
CA PRO A 138 -15.44 -1.16 3.65
C PRO A 138 -14.94 -2.58 3.92
N ASN A 139 -15.19 -3.09 5.14
CA ASN A 139 -14.77 -4.43 5.56
C ASN A 139 -15.31 -5.54 4.62
N SER A 140 -16.44 -5.32 3.96
CA SER A 140 -16.99 -6.26 2.96
C SER A 140 -16.03 -6.55 1.82
N GLY A 141 -15.25 -5.56 1.37
CA GLY A 141 -14.29 -5.73 0.29
C GLY A 141 -12.96 -6.38 0.73
N LEU A 142 -12.64 -6.33 2.02
CA LEU A 142 -11.39 -6.87 2.56
C LEU A 142 -11.55 -8.31 3.09
N LYS A 143 -12.68 -8.63 3.73
CA LYS A 143 -12.87 -9.88 4.49
C LYS A 143 -12.68 -11.17 3.69
N ASN A 144 -12.98 -11.14 2.39
CA ASN A 144 -12.95 -12.34 1.54
C ASN A 144 -11.56 -12.61 0.93
N LEU A 145 -10.61 -11.67 1.01
CA LEU A 145 -9.30 -11.81 0.37
C LEU A 145 -8.55 -13.05 0.88
N LYS A 146 -8.44 -13.22 2.21
CA LYS A 146 -7.68 -14.34 2.79
C LYS A 146 -8.30 -15.72 2.54
N ALA A 147 -9.62 -15.78 2.40
CA ALA A 147 -10.35 -17.04 2.26
C ALA A 147 -10.54 -17.44 0.79
N ASN A 148 -10.07 -16.63 -0.15
CA ASN A 148 -10.28 -16.86 -1.56
C ASN A 148 -9.15 -17.70 -2.15
N LYS A 149 -9.50 -18.71 -2.96
CA LYS A 149 -8.52 -19.61 -3.59
C LYS A 149 -7.52 -18.92 -4.53
N TYR A 150 -7.82 -17.71 -5.02
CA TYR A 150 -6.93 -16.96 -5.90
C TYR A 150 -5.81 -16.22 -5.14
N PHE A 151 -5.85 -16.19 -3.80
CA PHE A 151 -4.90 -15.42 -2.99
C PHE A 151 -4.29 -16.29 -1.90
N GLU A 152 -2.97 -16.23 -1.78
CA GLU A 152 -2.23 -16.90 -0.70
C GLU A 152 -1.62 -15.87 0.24
N VAL A 153 -1.79 -16.03 1.55
CA VAL A 153 -1.15 -15.16 2.53
C VAL A 153 0.32 -15.56 2.67
N ILE A 154 1.23 -14.70 2.19
CA ILE A 154 2.68 -14.94 2.26
C ILE A 154 3.34 -14.22 3.45
N TYR A 155 2.67 -13.22 4.01
CA TYR A 155 3.09 -12.51 5.21
C TYR A 155 1.88 -11.97 5.98
N GLU A 156 1.94 -12.06 7.30
CA GLU A 156 0.97 -11.44 8.19
C GLU A 156 1.63 -11.03 9.51
N ASN A 157 1.29 -9.83 9.98
CA ASN A 157 1.53 -9.37 11.35
C ASN A 157 0.25 -8.77 11.94
N GLU A 158 0.35 -8.06 13.06
CA GLU A 158 -0.80 -7.53 13.80
C GLU A 158 -1.75 -6.66 12.93
N GLU A 159 -1.21 -5.81 12.05
CA GLU A 159 -2.03 -4.89 11.25
C GLU A 159 -1.91 -5.07 9.74
N THR A 160 -0.87 -5.75 9.25
CA THR A 160 -0.52 -5.80 7.83
C THR A 160 -0.44 -7.23 7.33
N ILE A 161 -1.11 -7.47 6.19
CA ILE A 161 -1.13 -8.73 5.46
C ILE A 161 -0.62 -8.45 4.04
N ILE A 162 0.20 -9.36 3.52
CA ILE A 162 0.58 -9.40 2.11
C ILE A 162 0.06 -10.71 1.54
N LEU A 163 -0.72 -10.61 0.47
CA LEU A 163 -1.21 -11.76 -0.28
C LEU A 163 -0.53 -11.85 -1.64
N GLU A 164 -0.15 -13.04 -2.06
CA GLU A 164 0.27 -13.35 -3.44
C GLU A 164 -0.94 -13.77 -4.27
N VAL A 165 -0.99 -13.30 -5.51
CA VAL A 165 -1.98 -13.74 -6.50
C VAL A 165 -1.52 -15.08 -7.08
N ILE A 166 -2.36 -16.09 -6.95
CA ILE A 166 -2.12 -17.43 -7.48
C ILE A 166 -2.76 -17.52 -8.86
N ASN A 167 -1.92 -17.58 -9.89
CA ASN A 167 -2.37 -17.84 -11.26
C ASN A 167 -2.66 -19.34 -11.40
N GLU A 168 -3.87 -19.70 -11.84
CA GLU A 168 -4.16 -21.04 -12.39
C GLU A 168 -3.57 -21.19 -13.80
#